data_AF-A0A662LTF9-F1
#
_entry.id   AF-A0A662LTF9-F1
#
_cell.length_a   1.000
_cell.length_b   1.000
_cell.length_c   1.000
_cell.angle_alpha   90.00
_cell.angle_beta   90.00
_cell.angle_gamma   90.00
#
_symmetry.space_group_name_H-M   'P 1'
#
loop_
_entity.id
_entity.type
_entity.pdbx_description
1 polymer ?
#
loop_
_entity_poly.entity_id
_entity_poly.type
_entity_poly.pdbx_seq_one_letter_code
_entity_poly.pdbx_strand_id
1 'polypeptide(L)'
;EVFQRVFSVGFEPATELTITTIPGESKISYDFGESAGVPTKISFNAEGGLLNDIVQSFTIDPLPNYMSFDLTLLGAREFIYESDSTYDVTYCLDSIQDGDLIRIEVVDLPKSIYASCGVDIGEFGDLSVASFADLDMSSDVDSFSLFFRDNEVPFFSIENFPRKLRYEGFIDILGGQGNLSFYRGIDEVREINFNLAFDILSISKSFELKNNMVRLYWDINIQDGHGDIHIERDSDTAMAFSSSLTIGEWTFAKSLELSNYYMGVMWDINRDERNGHITFSKDSSGGSPSVTLSISHNDWSVSDTVDLNNELIDLYWDLPTDEDSHAEIGLNTGGNEIFHNTLSLIEDSVELLSLGIGIQIGDNFHISWDNDDGVISNFEWSGNIRSLPEFYVAVNLPSDVLTIDGEWIVSEEGSLGLEFNRDVDINFVNVETERFKIDGHIQFNENCPLDISWDWGETGYFTIDTHNQAIGEDFSVSFYWDPSGTSNYRYGFTAGAPEFLETYFHVDWWKDEQYLLPRFWVIWDPLPTNWNSWEKTLLWDYESYEVPWPL
;
A
#
# COMPACT_ATOMS: atom_id res chain seq x y z
N GLU A 1 16.00 -38.47 -43.25
CA GLU A 1 16.11 -39.89 -42.87
C GLU A 1 15.09 -40.23 -41.78
N VAL A 2 14.98 -41.49 -41.36
CA VAL A 2 14.22 -41.85 -40.15
C VAL A 2 14.98 -41.32 -38.94
N PHE A 3 14.36 -40.47 -38.12
CA PHE A 3 14.93 -39.97 -36.88
C PHE A 3 15.12 -41.13 -35.89
N GLN A 4 16.31 -41.72 -35.85
CA GLN A 4 16.76 -42.49 -34.70
C GLN A 4 17.26 -41.51 -33.65
N ARG A 5 16.43 -41.20 -32.65
CA ARG A 5 16.90 -40.58 -31.40
C ARG A 5 17.52 -41.70 -30.55
N VAL A 6 18.72 -41.46 -30.02
CA VAL A 6 19.37 -42.34 -29.04
C VAL A 6 19.26 -41.65 -27.69
N PHE A 7 18.98 -42.42 -26.64
CA PHE A 7 18.95 -41.92 -25.26
C PHE A 7 19.72 -42.90 -24.38
N SER A 8 20.57 -42.38 -23.50
CA SER A 8 21.13 -43.15 -22.38
C SER A 8 20.27 -42.93 -21.13
N VAL A 9 20.08 -44.01 -20.37
CA VAL A 9 19.32 -44.01 -19.11
C VAL A 9 20.26 -44.44 -17.99
N GLY A 10 20.48 -43.57 -17.01
CA GLY A 10 21.14 -43.88 -15.75
C GLY A 10 20.13 -43.99 -14.62
N PHE A 11 20.39 -44.85 -13.64
CA PHE A 11 19.63 -44.93 -12.40
C PHE A 11 20.53 -45.40 -11.25
N GLU A 12 20.44 -44.75 -10.08
CA GLU A 12 21.22 -45.08 -8.88
C GLU A 12 20.42 -44.70 -7.62
N PRO A 13 20.37 -45.54 -6.56
CA PRO A 13 21.06 -46.80 -6.34
C PRO A 13 20.24 -48.05 -6.72
N ALA A 14 19.07 -47.90 -7.34
CA ALA A 14 18.28 -49.02 -7.86
C ALA A 14 19.12 -49.94 -8.77
N THR A 15 18.83 -51.24 -8.76
CA THR A 15 19.62 -52.26 -9.49
C THR A 15 18.82 -52.99 -10.57
N GLU A 16 17.50 -52.79 -10.62
CA GLU A 16 16.59 -53.39 -11.58
C GLU A 16 15.73 -52.31 -12.26
N LEU A 17 15.64 -52.38 -13.58
CA LEU A 17 14.79 -51.51 -14.40
C LEU A 17 14.34 -52.27 -15.66
N THR A 18 13.03 -52.50 -15.78
CA THR A 18 12.41 -53.02 -17.00
C THR A 18 11.83 -51.86 -17.80
N ILE A 19 12.33 -51.68 -19.03
CA ILE A 19 11.93 -50.62 -19.95
C ILE A 19 11.01 -51.20 -21.03
N THR A 20 9.73 -50.79 -21.06
CA THR A 20 8.77 -51.22 -22.08
C THR A 20 8.43 -50.06 -23.02
N THR A 21 8.78 -50.21 -24.30
CA THR A 21 8.49 -49.21 -25.34
C THR A 21 7.19 -49.54 -26.07
N ILE A 22 6.34 -48.54 -26.32
CA ILE A 22 5.14 -48.69 -27.16
C ILE A 22 5.53 -48.44 -28.63
N PRO A 23 5.49 -49.45 -29.53
CA PRO A 23 5.98 -49.29 -30.90
C PRO A 23 5.16 -48.26 -31.69
N GLY A 24 5.82 -47.20 -32.14
CA GLY A 24 5.22 -46.12 -32.92
C GLY A 24 4.70 -44.92 -32.12
N GLU A 25 4.64 -45.01 -30.78
CA GLU A 25 4.24 -43.88 -29.92
C GLU A 25 5.40 -43.23 -29.18
N SER A 26 6.60 -43.85 -29.16
CA SER A 26 7.80 -43.41 -28.41
C SER A 26 7.62 -43.18 -26.89
N LYS A 27 6.48 -43.62 -26.34
CA LYS A 27 6.24 -43.72 -24.90
C LYS A 27 7.02 -44.87 -24.30
N ILE A 28 7.49 -44.68 -23.08
CA ILE A 28 8.21 -45.68 -22.31
C ILE A 28 7.61 -45.79 -20.91
N SER A 29 7.28 -47.02 -20.52
CA SER A 29 6.97 -47.35 -19.12
C SER A 29 8.10 -48.13 -18.46
N TYR A 30 8.20 -47.94 -17.15
CA TYR A 30 9.25 -48.42 -16.27
C TYR A 30 8.64 -49.24 -15.14
N ASP A 31 9.18 -50.43 -14.92
CA ASP A 31 8.89 -51.30 -13.78
C ASP A 31 10.22 -51.59 -13.06
N PHE A 32 10.25 -51.33 -11.76
CA PHE A 32 11.47 -51.35 -10.93
C PHE A 32 11.62 -52.62 -10.09
N GLY A 33 10.69 -53.58 -10.20
CA GLY A 33 10.82 -54.91 -9.62
C GLY A 33 11.18 -54.92 -8.12
N GLU A 34 12.27 -55.60 -7.77
CA GLU A 34 12.75 -55.68 -6.37
C GLU A 34 13.41 -54.37 -5.86
N SER A 35 13.63 -53.37 -6.73
CA SER A 35 14.19 -52.06 -6.35
C SER A 35 13.15 -51.02 -5.93
N ALA A 36 11.85 -51.31 -6.08
CA ALA A 36 10.77 -50.44 -5.60
C ALA A 36 10.89 -50.21 -4.08
N GLY A 37 10.62 -49.00 -3.61
CA GLY A 37 10.79 -48.64 -2.19
C GLY A 37 12.11 -47.92 -1.84
N VAL A 38 13.03 -47.71 -2.79
CA VAL A 38 14.37 -47.13 -2.53
C VAL A 38 14.50 -45.73 -3.13
N PRO A 39 14.95 -44.70 -2.39
CA PRO A 39 15.23 -43.37 -2.94
C PRO A 39 16.21 -43.47 -4.12
N THR A 40 15.78 -43.09 -5.32
CA THR A 40 16.55 -43.34 -6.56
C THR A 40 16.54 -42.12 -7.47
N LYS A 41 17.74 -41.74 -7.94
CA LYS A 41 17.89 -40.78 -9.05
C LYS A 41 17.89 -41.53 -10.38
N ILE A 42 16.96 -41.20 -11.28
CA ILE A 42 16.93 -41.62 -12.69
C ILE A 42 17.40 -40.43 -13.53
N SER A 43 18.08 -40.66 -14.65
CA SER A 43 18.48 -39.61 -15.59
C SER A 43 18.47 -40.10 -17.04
N PHE A 44 17.87 -39.31 -17.93
CA PHE A 44 17.75 -39.54 -19.36
C PHE A 44 18.57 -38.48 -20.09
N ASN A 45 19.56 -38.91 -20.86
CA ASN A 45 20.39 -38.02 -21.68
C ASN A 45 20.16 -38.34 -23.15
N ALA A 46 19.94 -37.33 -23.99
CA ALA A 46 19.78 -37.51 -25.43
C ALA A 46 21.15 -37.51 -26.13
N GLU A 47 21.42 -38.52 -26.96
CA GLU A 47 22.71 -38.65 -27.65
C GLU A 47 22.60 -38.22 -29.12
N GLY A 48 23.29 -37.11 -29.45
CA GLY A 48 23.46 -36.60 -30.80
C GLY A 48 22.40 -35.61 -31.29
N GLY A 49 22.80 -34.76 -32.24
CA GLY A 49 21.95 -33.73 -32.84
C GLY A 49 21.81 -32.47 -31.99
N LEU A 50 20.74 -31.70 -32.21
CA LEU A 50 20.45 -30.43 -31.51
C LEU A 50 20.08 -30.61 -30.02
N LEU A 51 19.92 -31.85 -29.54
CA LEU A 51 19.44 -32.17 -28.20
C LEU A 51 20.52 -32.80 -27.31
N ASN A 52 21.78 -32.85 -27.77
CA ASN A 52 22.86 -33.65 -27.17
C ASN A 52 23.20 -33.32 -25.71
N ASP A 53 22.83 -32.13 -25.24
CA ASP A 53 23.15 -31.66 -23.90
C ASP A 53 21.89 -31.52 -23.00
N ILE A 54 20.76 -32.12 -23.42
CA ILE A 54 19.50 -32.19 -22.64
C ILE A 54 19.54 -33.38 -21.68
N VAL A 55 19.36 -33.10 -20.39
CA VAL A 55 19.33 -34.11 -19.31
C VAL A 55 18.04 -33.97 -18.51
N GLN A 56 17.13 -34.92 -18.64
CA GLN A 56 15.97 -35.01 -17.75
C GLN A 56 16.32 -35.92 -16.57
N SER A 57 16.06 -35.52 -15.34
CA SER A 57 16.31 -36.35 -14.16
C SER A 57 15.16 -36.34 -13.15
N PHE A 58 15.09 -37.41 -12.36
CA PHE A 58 14.03 -37.64 -11.40
C PHE A 58 14.68 -38.16 -10.12
N THR A 59 14.47 -37.51 -8.98
CA THR A 59 14.82 -38.07 -7.67
C THR A 59 13.52 -38.52 -7.02
N ILE A 60 13.36 -39.83 -6.85
CA ILE A 60 12.08 -40.44 -6.50
C ILE A 60 12.23 -41.18 -5.16
N ASP A 61 11.52 -40.73 -4.12
CA ASP A 61 11.55 -41.35 -2.80
C ASP A 61 10.13 -41.63 -2.26
N PRO A 62 9.73 -42.90 -2.04
CA PRO A 62 10.34 -44.11 -2.57
C PRO A 62 10.08 -44.30 -4.07
N LEU A 63 11.00 -45.00 -4.76
CA LEU A 63 10.80 -45.44 -6.15
C LEU A 63 9.48 -46.26 -6.31
N PRO A 64 8.59 -45.91 -7.27
CA PRO A 64 7.30 -46.55 -7.50
C PRO A 64 7.42 -47.98 -8.00
N ASN A 65 6.29 -48.70 -8.03
CA ASN A 65 6.21 -49.97 -8.75
C ASN A 65 6.09 -49.72 -10.27
N TYR A 66 5.41 -48.65 -10.66
CA TYR A 66 5.16 -48.30 -12.06
C TYR A 66 5.29 -46.80 -12.31
N MET A 67 5.96 -46.43 -13.40
CA MET A 67 6.12 -45.05 -13.85
C MET A 67 6.14 -45.00 -15.38
N SER A 68 5.60 -43.94 -15.98
CA SER A 68 5.55 -43.75 -17.43
C SER A 68 5.91 -42.33 -17.83
N PHE A 69 6.71 -42.20 -18.90
CA PHE A 69 7.12 -40.92 -19.48
C PHE A 69 6.93 -40.93 -21.01
N ASP A 70 6.42 -39.83 -21.55
CA ASP A 70 6.37 -39.62 -23.00
C ASP A 70 7.68 -38.99 -23.51
N LEU A 71 8.60 -39.82 -24.00
CA LEU A 71 9.90 -39.35 -24.51
C LEU A 71 9.82 -38.68 -25.88
N THR A 72 8.65 -38.58 -26.52
CA THR A 72 8.51 -37.69 -27.69
C THR A 72 8.77 -36.23 -27.31
N LEU A 73 8.41 -35.87 -26.07
CA LEU A 73 8.43 -34.52 -25.51
C LEU A 73 9.79 -34.12 -24.90
N LEU A 74 10.81 -34.98 -24.95
CA LEU A 74 12.17 -34.59 -24.56
C LEU A 74 12.68 -33.44 -25.44
N GLY A 75 12.91 -32.28 -24.81
CA GLY A 75 13.24 -31.01 -25.46
C GLY A 75 12.03 -30.21 -25.98
N ALA A 76 10.80 -30.58 -25.63
CA ALA A 76 9.59 -29.79 -25.89
C ALA A 76 9.21 -28.95 -24.66
N ARG A 77 8.30 -27.98 -24.85
CA ARG A 77 7.65 -27.19 -23.79
C ARG A 77 6.47 -27.95 -23.14
N GLU A 78 6.49 -29.29 -23.16
CA GLU A 78 5.41 -30.17 -22.66
C GLU A 78 6.00 -31.36 -21.89
N PHE A 79 5.30 -31.83 -20.87
CA PHE A 79 5.68 -32.99 -20.06
C PHE A 79 4.44 -33.78 -19.64
N ILE A 80 4.48 -35.10 -19.83
CA ILE A 80 3.41 -36.02 -19.45
C ILE A 80 3.99 -37.16 -18.63
N TYR A 81 3.41 -37.37 -17.45
CA TYR A 81 3.83 -38.38 -16.48
C TYR A 81 2.63 -39.05 -15.82
N GLU A 82 2.76 -40.35 -15.55
CA GLU A 82 1.81 -41.17 -14.81
C GLU A 82 2.54 -42.18 -13.89
N SER A 83 1.96 -42.47 -12.72
CA SER A 83 2.43 -43.45 -11.72
C SER A 83 1.29 -44.22 -11.05
N ASP A 84 1.62 -45.25 -10.24
CA ASP A 84 0.63 -46.00 -9.46
C ASP A 84 0.14 -45.28 -8.17
N SER A 85 0.97 -44.40 -7.61
CA SER A 85 0.66 -43.64 -6.37
C SER A 85 1.23 -42.22 -6.38
N THR A 86 0.81 -41.41 -5.41
CA THR A 86 1.52 -40.19 -5.00
C THR A 86 2.79 -40.59 -4.26
N TYR A 87 3.86 -39.82 -4.44
CA TYR A 87 5.19 -40.08 -3.87
C TYR A 87 5.92 -38.75 -3.60
N ASP A 88 6.86 -38.75 -2.65
CA ASP A 88 7.69 -37.58 -2.34
C ASP A 88 8.81 -37.52 -3.40
N VAL A 89 8.48 -36.97 -4.57
CA VAL A 89 9.37 -36.93 -5.74
C VAL A 89 9.83 -35.50 -5.97
N THR A 90 11.11 -35.35 -6.29
CA THR A 90 11.68 -34.15 -6.89
C THR A 90 11.94 -34.41 -8.37
N TYR A 91 11.08 -33.88 -9.24
CA TYR A 91 11.27 -33.95 -10.70
C TYR A 91 12.17 -32.81 -11.16
N CYS A 92 13.27 -33.09 -11.89
CA CYS A 92 14.24 -32.10 -12.37
C CYS A 92 14.45 -32.19 -13.89
N LEU A 93 13.82 -31.31 -14.67
CA LEU A 93 14.03 -31.25 -16.13
C LEU A 93 15.09 -30.20 -16.49
N ASP A 94 16.28 -30.62 -16.93
CA ASP A 94 17.27 -29.72 -17.52
C ASP A 94 17.04 -29.63 -19.04
N SER A 95 16.45 -28.53 -19.51
CA SER A 95 16.09 -28.30 -20.92
C SER A 95 16.84 -27.11 -21.52
N ILE A 96 17.21 -27.20 -22.79
CA ILE A 96 17.87 -26.11 -23.53
C ILE A 96 16.78 -25.30 -24.25
N GLN A 97 16.51 -24.07 -23.80
CA GLN A 97 15.68 -23.11 -24.55
C GLN A 97 16.60 -22.00 -25.07
N ASP A 98 16.65 -21.87 -26.40
CA ASP A 98 17.47 -20.91 -27.18
C ASP A 98 19.00 -20.84 -26.91
N GLY A 99 19.50 -21.75 -26.08
CA GLY A 99 20.92 -21.89 -25.72
C GLY A 99 21.13 -22.07 -24.22
N ASP A 100 20.16 -21.66 -23.41
CA ASP A 100 20.24 -21.65 -21.95
C ASP A 100 19.58 -22.89 -21.33
N LEU A 101 20.24 -23.45 -20.32
CA LEU A 101 19.77 -24.62 -19.59
C LEU A 101 18.86 -24.16 -18.44
N ILE A 102 17.57 -24.49 -18.51
CA ILE A 102 16.61 -24.30 -17.42
C ILE A 102 16.42 -25.61 -16.66
N ARG A 103 16.38 -25.57 -15.32
CA ARG A 103 15.96 -26.69 -14.47
C ARG A 103 14.58 -26.41 -13.91
N ILE A 104 13.59 -27.25 -14.20
CA ILE A 104 12.28 -27.20 -13.54
C ILE A 104 12.27 -28.21 -12.41
N GLU A 105 11.90 -27.78 -11.20
CA GLU A 105 11.74 -28.61 -10.00
C GLU A 105 10.27 -28.68 -9.59
N VAL A 106 9.76 -29.88 -9.33
CA VAL A 106 8.41 -30.08 -8.74
C VAL A 106 8.56 -31.02 -7.55
N VAL A 107 7.98 -30.63 -6.41
CA VAL A 107 8.04 -31.36 -5.13
C VAL A 107 6.67 -32.00 -4.82
N ASP A 108 6.68 -33.23 -4.32
CA ASP A 108 5.50 -34.05 -4.01
C ASP A 108 4.63 -34.37 -5.23
N LEU A 109 5.20 -35.10 -6.20
CA LEU A 109 4.48 -35.37 -7.44
C LEU A 109 3.17 -36.17 -7.23
N PRO A 110 2.11 -35.76 -7.94
CA PRO A 110 0.80 -36.40 -7.93
C PRO A 110 0.85 -37.70 -8.76
N LYS A 111 -0.29 -38.40 -8.92
CA LYS A 111 -0.34 -39.63 -9.75
C LYS A 111 -0.22 -39.39 -11.24
N SER A 112 -0.57 -38.19 -11.70
CA SER A 112 -0.42 -37.78 -13.09
C SER A 112 -0.22 -36.28 -13.20
N ILE A 113 0.68 -35.87 -14.10
CA ILE A 113 0.88 -34.49 -14.52
C ILE A 113 0.74 -34.42 -16.04
N TYR A 114 -0.05 -33.47 -16.51
CA TYR A 114 0.06 -32.87 -17.85
C TYR A 114 0.53 -31.43 -17.65
N ALA A 115 1.77 -31.11 -18.03
CA ALA A 115 2.36 -29.80 -17.87
C ALA A 115 2.81 -29.23 -19.22
N SER A 116 2.59 -27.93 -19.44
CA SER A 116 3.29 -27.16 -20.45
C SER A 116 3.98 -25.97 -19.79
N CYS A 117 5.24 -25.73 -20.13
CA CYS A 117 6.03 -24.69 -19.49
C CYS A 117 7.18 -24.23 -20.39
N GLY A 118 7.61 -22.99 -20.21
CA GLY A 118 8.73 -22.44 -20.94
C GLY A 118 9.15 -21.07 -20.43
N VAL A 119 10.36 -20.69 -20.85
CA VAL A 119 10.94 -19.37 -20.62
C VAL A 119 11.40 -18.85 -21.98
N ASP A 120 11.15 -17.58 -22.22
CA ASP A 120 11.63 -16.83 -23.37
C ASP A 120 12.52 -15.72 -22.81
N ILE A 121 13.83 -15.79 -23.10
CA ILE A 121 14.81 -14.81 -22.63
C ILE A 121 15.15 -13.94 -23.83
N GLY A 122 15.05 -12.62 -23.68
CA GLY A 122 15.40 -11.66 -24.73
C GLY A 122 16.85 -11.77 -25.18
N GLU A 123 17.20 -11.11 -26.29
CA GLU A 123 18.59 -11.07 -26.76
C GLU A 123 19.52 -10.50 -25.67
N PHE A 124 20.77 -10.97 -25.63
CA PHE A 124 21.79 -10.56 -24.67
C PHE A 124 21.98 -9.02 -24.64
N GLY A 125 21.33 -8.38 -23.69
CA GLY A 125 21.33 -6.92 -23.53
C GLY A 125 19.98 -6.34 -23.08
N ASP A 126 18.86 -6.97 -23.44
CA ASP A 126 17.52 -6.41 -23.20
C ASP A 126 16.95 -6.77 -21.81
N LEU A 127 17.56 -7.74 -21.09
CA LEU A 127 17.13 -8.24 -19.76
C LEU A 127 15.61 -8.44 -19.58
N SER A 128 14.94 -8.85 -20.64
CA SER A 128 13.52 -9.20 -20.61
C SER A 128 13.35 -10.72 -20.53
N VAL A 129 12.42 -11.16 -19.69
CA VAL A 129 12.11 -12.58 -19.49
C VAL A 129 10.59 -12.78 -19.49
N ALA A 130 10.10 -13.57 -20.44
CA ALA A 130 8.76 -14.14 -20.37
C ALA A 130 8.81 -15.57 -19.81
N SER A 131 7.82 -15.96 -19.04
CA SER A 131 7.70 -17.31 -18.48
C SER A 131 6.24 -17.75 -18.45
N PHE A 132 5.99 -19.05 -18.57
CA PHE A 132 4.66 -19.61 -18.37
C PHE A 132 4.73 -21.05 -17.83
N ALA A 133 3.70 -21.44 -17.11
CA ALA A 133 3.49 -22.79 -16.61
C ALA A 133 1.98 -23.09 -16.56
N ASP A 134 1.51 -24.07 -17.32
CA ASP A 134 0.12 -24.56 -17.38
C ASP A 134 0.12 -26.02 -16.95
N LEU A 135 -0.34 -26.30 -15.72
CA LEU A 135 -0.30 -27.63 -15.11
C LEU A 135 -1.71 -28.13 -14.83
N ASP A 136 -2.02 -29.34 -15.30
CA ASP A 136 -3.24 -30.10 -15.02
C ASP A 136 -2.86 -31.44 -14.39
N MET A 137 -3.25 -31.64 -13.12
CA MET A 137 -2.70 -32.66 -12.23
C MET A 137 -3.79 -33.43 -11.48
N SER A 138 -3.48 -34.65 -11.02
CA SER A 138 -4.45 -35.44 -10.24
C SER A 138 -4.65 -34.96 -8.80
N SER A 139 -3.72 -34.17 -8.27
CA SER A 139 -3.74 -33.55 -6.95
C SER A 139 -2.79 -32.35 -6.93
N ASP A 140 -2.84 -31.56 -5.86
CA ASP A 140 -1.91 -30.46 -5.60
C ASP A 140 -0.46 -30.95 -5.47
N VAL A 141 0.48 -30.02 -5.58
CA VAL A 141 1.92 -30.21 -5.28
C VAL A 141 2.38 -29.14 -4.28
N ASP A 142 3.47 -29.43 -3.55
CA ASP A 142 3.96 -28.55 -2.49
C ASP A 142 4.69 -27.33 -3.06
N SER A 143 5.50 -27.52 -4.10
CA SER A 143 6.05 -26.42 -4.88
C SER A 143 6.35 -26.77 -6.34
N PHE A 144 6.32 -25.75 -7.18
CA PHE A 144 6.86 -25.72 -8.53
C PHE A 144 7.92 -24.63 -8.60
N SER A 145 9.14 -24.94 -9.03
CA SER A 145 10.23 -23.98 -9.16
C SER A 145 10.93 -24.09 -10.51
N LEU A 146 11.51 -23.00 -10.99
CA LEU A 146 12.34 -22.93 -12.18
C LEU A 146 13.65 -22.23 -11.85
N PHE A 147 14.77 -22.81 -12.25
CA PHE A 147 16.11 -22.32 -12.04
C PHE A 147 16.80 -22.10 -13.38
N PHE A 148 17.66 -21.09 -13.46
CA PHE A 148 18.67 -21.02 -14.51
C PHE A 148 19.87 -21.88 -14.17
N ARG A 149 20.63 -22.24 -15.21
CA ARG A 149 21.83 -23.06 -15.13
C ARG A 149 22.77 -22.61 -14.00
N ASP A 150 23.27 -23.60 -13.25
CA ASP A 150 24.27 -23.41 -12.19
C ASP A 150 23.84 -22.46 -11.04
N ASN A 151 22.56 -22.09 -10.95
CA ASN A 151 21.99 -21.32 -9.84
C ASN A 151 21.33 -22.23 -8.79
N GLU A 152 21.59 -21.95 -7.50
CA GLU A 152 20.93 -22.63 -6.37
C GLU A 152 19.64 -21.93 -5.92
N VAL A 153 19.44 -20.66 -6.29
CA VAL A 153 18.21 -19.90 -6.05
C VAL A 153 17.28 -20.06 -7.26
N PRO A 154 15.98 -20.37 -7.08
CA PRO A 154 15.04 -20.43 -8.19
C PRO A 154 14.86 -19.03 -8.79
N PHE A 155 14.88 -18.96 -10.13
CA PHE A 155 14.41 -17.77 -10.84
C PHE A 155 12.94 -17.50 -10.52
N PHE A 156 12.14 -18.55 -10.42
CA PHE A 156 10.70 -18.50 -10.16
C PHE A 156 10.33 -19.66 -9.25
N SER A 157 9.51 -19.43 -8.22
CA SER A 157 8.87 -20.49 -7.46
C SER A 157 7.43 -20.15 -7.11
N ILE A 158 6.59 -21.17 -7.07
CA ILE A 158 5.22 -21.13 -6.54
C ILE A 158 5.11 -22.25 -5.49
N GLU A 159 4.76 -21.88 -4.27
CA GLU A 159 4.42 -22.81 -3.19
C GLU A 159 2.90 -23.03 -3.13
N ASN A 160 2.48 -24.17 -2.57
CA ASN A 160 1.07 -24.57 -2.51
C ASN A 160 0.38 -24.63 -3.89
N PHE A 161 1.13 -24.98 -4.94
CA PHE A 161 0.64 -25.00 -6.32
C PHE A 161 -0.56 -25.97 -6.45
N PRO A 162 -1.77 -25.47 -6.78
CA PRO A 162 -2.97 -26.30 -6.80
C PRO A 162 -3.01 -27.20 -8.04
N ARG A 163 -3.81 -28.27 -8.00
CA ARG A 163 -3.91 -29.29 -9.07
C ARG A 163 -4.14 -28.74 -10.49
N LYS A 164 -4.66 -27.52 -10.60
CA LYS A 164 -4.90 -26.85 -11.88
C LYS A 164 -4.69 -25.35 -11.76
N LEU A 165 -3.56 -24.88 -12.28
CA LEU A 165 -3.18 -23.48 -12.38
C LEU A 165 -2.41 -23.26 -13.68
N ARG A 166 -2.75 -22.17 -14.37
CA ARG A 166 -1.94 -21.59 -15.42
C ARG A 166 -1.38 -20.26 -14.92
N TYR A 167 -0.06 -20.15 -14.95
CA TYR A 167 0.71 -18.95 -14.70
C TYR A 167 1.30 -18.45 -16.02
N GLU A 168 1.24 -17.14 -16.24
CA GLU A 168 1.93 -16.41 -17.30
C GLU A 168 2.60 -15.19 -16.67
N GLY A 169 3.84 -14.88 -17.06
CA GLY A 169 4.54 -13.71 -16.60
C GLY A 169 5.48 -13.14 -17.64
N PHE A 170 5.63 -11.82 -17.62
CA PHE A 170 6.62 -11.09 -18.40
C PHE A 170 7.26 -10.01 -17.53
N ILE A 171 8.57 -9.85 -17.63
CA ILE A 171 9.33 -8.84 -16.90
C ILE A 171 10.36 -8.23 -17.85
N ASP A 172 10.47 -6.91 -17.83
CA ASP A 172 11.57 -6.14 -18.39
C ASP A 172 12.32 -5.49 -17.21
N ILE A 173 13.53 -5.98 -16.93
CA ILE A 173 14.31 -5.54 -15.77
C ILE A 173 14.92 -4.15 -16.00
N LEU A 174 15.20 -3.77 -17.25
CA LEU A 174 15.76 -2.45 -17.58
C LEU A 174 14.68 -1.38 -17.69
N GLY A 175 13.49 -1.74 -18.17
CA GLY A 175 12.30 -0.90 -18.14
C GLY A 175 11.63 -0.83 -16.77
N GLY A 176 11.97 -1.73 -15.83
CA GLY A 176 11.30 -1.86 -14.53
C GLY A 176 9.82 -2.27 -14.62
N GLN A 177 9.44 -2.87 -15.75
CA GLN A 177 8.07 -3.23 -16.09
C GLN A 177 7.81 -4.71 -15.91
N GLY A 178 6.56 -5.07 -15.65
CA GLY A 178 6.15 -6.46 -15.74
C GLY A 178 4.68 -6.72 -15.49
N ASN A 179 4.30 -7.96 -15.73
CA ASN A 179 2.98 -8.47 -15.41
C ASN A 179 3.04 -9.95 -15.04
N LEU A 180 2.10 -10.37 -14.19
CA LEU A 180 1.88 -11.76 -13.80
C LEU A 180 0.38 -12.03 -13.89
N SER A 181 -0.01 -13.10 -14.58
CA SER A 181 -1.39 -13.56 -14.70
C SER A 181 -1.53 -14.97 -14.14
N PHE A 182 -2.47 -15.16 -13.23
CA PHE A 182 -2.82 -16.44 -12.63
C PHE A 182 -4.25 -16.80 -13.05
N TYR A 183 -4.39 -17.94 -13.72
CA TYR A 183 -5.67 -18.48 -14.18
C TYR A 183 -5.94 -19.81 -13.47
N ARG A 184 -6.93 -19.83 -12.57
CA ARG A 184 -7.27 -21.02 -11.76
C ARG A 184 -8.10 -22.01 -12.58
N GLY A 185 -7.93 -23.30 -12.27
CA GLY A 185 -8.96 -24.30 -12.48
C GLY A 185 -10.21 -24.10 -11.61
N ILE A 186 -11.08 -25.11 -11.61
CA ILE A 186 -12.40 -25.06 -10.96
C ILE A 186 -12.32 -25.44 -9.46
N ASP A 187 -13.00 -24.62 -8.64
CA ASP A 187 -13.50 -24.88 -7.27
C ASP A 187 -12.51 -25.14 -6.12
N GLU A 188 -11.29 -24.58 -6.14
CA GLU A 188 -10.39 -24.62 -4.97
C GLU A 188 -9.92 -23.23 -4.53
N VAL A 189 -9.95 -22.98 -3.21
CA VAL A 189 -9.48 -21.75 -2.57
C VAL A 189 -8.24 -22.12 -1.76
N ARG A 190 -7.11 -21.47 -2.05
CA ARG A 190 -5.83 -21.75 -1.40
C ARG A 190 -4.98 -20.48 -1.34
N GLU A 191 -4.17 -20.36 -0.29
CA GLU A 191 -3.08 -19.39 -0.25
C GLU A 191 -1.96 -19.87 -1.18
N ILE A 192 -1.46 -18.96 -2.02
CA ILE A 192 -0.37 -19.21 -2.96
C ILE A 192 0.73 -18.20 -2.67
N ASN A 193 1.95 -18.70 -2.45
CA ASN A 193 3.15 -17.87 -2.41
C ASN A 193 3.82 -17.96 -3.77
N PHE A 194 4.09 -16.81 -4.39
CA PHE A 194 4.88 -16.68 -5.60
C PHE A 194 6.17 -15.92 -5.25
N ASN A 195 7.31 -16.42 -5.72
CA ASN A 195 8.57 -15.69 -5.68
C ASN A 195 9.22 -15.67 -7.06
N LEU A 196 9.91 -14.59 -7.38
CA LEU A 196 10.76 -14.48 -8.56
C LEU A 196 12.02 -13.69 -8.21
N ALA A 197 13.19 -14.18 -8.60
CA ALA A 197 14.47 -13.57 -8.25
C ALA A 197 15.45 -13.63 -9.42
N PHE A 198 16.03 -12.48 -9.80
CA PHE A 198 17.03 -12.40 -10.85
C PHE A 198 17.94 -11.18 -10.69
N ASP A 199 19.24 -11.41 -10.53
CA ASP A 199 20.25 -10.36 -10.36
C ASP A 199 19.87 -9.38 -9.21
N ILE A 200 19.48 -8.14 -9.54
CA ILE A 200 19.05 -7.12 -8.57
C ILE A 200 17.53 -7.10 -8.28
N LEU A 201 16.74 -7.94 -8.98
CA LEU A 201 15.30 -8.04 -8.85
C LEU A 201 14.91 -9.15 -7.87
N SER A 202 14.03 -8.84 -6.93
CA SER A 202 13.34 -9.81 -6.08
C SER A 202 11.85 -9.46 -5.98
N ILE A 203 10.98 -10.42 -6.26
CA ILE A 203 9.53 -10.30 -6.17
C ILE A 203 9.03 -11.39 -5.24
N SER A 204 8.23 -11.03 -4.24
CA SER A 204 7.50 -11.99 -3.41
C SER A 204 6.04 -11.57 -3.31
N LYS A 205 5.10 -12.50 -3.48
CA LYS A 205 3.65 -12.27 -3.39
C LYS A 205 3.04 -13.40 -2.59
N SER A 206 2.13 -13.10 -1.68
CA SER A 206 1.25 -14.11 -1.05
C SER A 206 -0.20 -13.64 -1.15
N PHE A 207 -1.08 -14.53 -1.63
CA PHE A 207 -2.50 -14.20 -1.81
C PHE A 207 -3.41 -15.43 -1.81
N GLU A 208 -4.67 -15.22 -1.45
CA GLU A 208 -5.70 -16.27 -1.46
C GLU A 208 -6.39 -16.36 -2.84
N LEU A 209 -6.11 -17.41 -3.61
CA LEU A 209 -6.69 -17.60 -4.95
C LEU A 209 -8.16 -18.06 -4.89
N LYS A 210 -9.06 -17.12 -4.57
CA LYS A 210 -10.53 -17.26 -4.67
C LYS A 210 -11.05 -17.09 -6.10
N ASN A 211 -10.39 -16.21 -6.84
CA ASN A 211 -10.68 -15.82 -8.21
C ASN A 211 -10.34 -16.90 -9.24
N ASN A 212 -10.96 -16.86 -10.43
CA ASN A 212 -10.50 -17.68 -11.57
C ASN A 212 -9.42 -16.95 -12.39
N MET A 213 -9.34 -15.63 -12.26
CA MET A 213 -8.29 -14.81 -12.85
C MET A 213 -7.83 -13.75 -11.84
N VAL A 214 -6.52 -13.66 -11.64
CA VAL A 214 -5.85 -12.53 -10.99
C VAL A 214 -4.74 -12.08 -11.92
N ARG A 215 -4.64 -10.78 -12.19
CA ARG A 215 -3.51 -10.18 -12.89
C ARG A 215 -2.90 -9.07 -12.05
N LEU A 216 -1.58 -9.05 -12.00
CA LEU A 216 -0.79 -7.97 -11.45
C LEU A 216 0.01 -7.33 -12.57
N TYR A 217 0.06 -6.01 -12.59
CA TYR A 217 0.88 -5.21 -13.47
C TYR A 217 1.72 -4.25 -12.64
N TRP A 218 2.93 -3.95 -13.10
CA TRP A 218 3.74 -2.86 -12.58
C TRP A 218 4.54 -2.19 -13.69
N ASP A 219 4.74 -0.89 -13.54
CA ASP A 219 5.63 -0.06 -14.35
C ASP A 219 6.35 0.87 -13.39
N ILE A 220 7.61 0.56 -13.08
CA ILE A 220 8.41 1.31 -12.10
C ILE A 220 9.63 1.87 -12.80
N ASN A 221 9.79 3.18 -12.75
CA ASN A 221 11.00 3.78 -13.26
C ASN A 221 12.14 3.49 -12.27
N ILE A 222 13.19 2.82 -12.74
CA ILE A 222 14.34 2.45 -11.90
C ILE A 222 15.34 3.59 -11.69
N GLN A 223 15.14 4.73 -12.37
CA GLN A 223 15.99 5.92 -12.30
C GLN A 223 15.32 7.05 -11.52
N ASP A 224 14.03 7.27 -11.78
CA ASP A 224 13.22 8.35 -11.21
C ASP A 224 12.17 7.74 -10.26
N GLY A 225 11.79 8.42 -9.17
CA GLY A 225 10.93 7.89 -8.10
C GLY A 225 9.45 7.69 -8.46
N HIS A 226 9.14 7.34 -9.71
CA HIS A 226 7.81 7.13 -10.28
C HIS A 226 7.48 5.64 -10.41
N GLY A 227 6.20 5.28 -10.21
CA GLY A 227 5.68 4.02 -10.69
C GLY A 227 4.17 3.84 -10.55
N ASP A 228 3.69 2.76 -11.16
CA ASP A 228 2.32 2.25 -11.05
C ASP A 228 2.33 0.76 -10.66
N ILE A 229 1.41 0.36 -9.79
CA ILE A 229 1.08 -1.04 -9.51
C ILE A 229 -0.43 -1.20 -9.44
N HIS A 230 -1.00 -1.94 -10.40
CA HIS A 230 -2.41 -2.29 -10.40
C HIS A 230 -2.70 -3.78 -10.45
N ILE A 231 -3.84 -4.17 -9.88
CA ILE A 231 -4.34 -5.53 -9.79
C ILE A 231 -5.74 -5.62 -10.39
N GLU A 232 -5.93 -6.57 -11.31
CA GLU A 232 -7.21 -6.94 -11.92
C GLU A 232 -7.64 -8.33 -11.46
N ARG A 233 -8.94 -8.56 -11.30
CA ARG A 233 -9.49 -9.90 -11.02
C ARG A 233 -10.95 -10.07 -11.46
N ASP A 234 -11.48 -11.28 -11.38
CA ASP A 234 -12.80 -11.66 -11.92
C ASP A 234 -13.94 -11.82 -10.89
N SER A 235 -13.74 -11.40 -9.65
CA SER A 235 -14.73 -11.40 -8.56
C SER A 235 -14.42 -10.30 -7.55
N ASP A 236 -15.47 -9.79 -6.91
CA ASP A 236 -15.51 -8.82 -5.81
C ASP A 236 -15.31 -9.43 -4.41
N THR A 237 -15.26 -10.77 -4.27
CA THR A 237 -15.13 -11.43 -2.96
C THR A 237 -13.88 -11.00 -2.18
N ALA A 238 -14.00 -10.86 -0.84
CA ALA A 238 -12.88 -10.41 0.01
C ALA A 238 -11.64 -11.32 -0.13
N MET A 239 -10.49 -10.73 -0.45
CA MET A 239 -9.22 -11.42 -0.72
C MET A 239 -8.05 -10.64 -0.14
N ALA A 240 -7.29 -11.26 0.76
CA ALA A 240 -6.01 -10.72 1.21
C ALA A 240 -4.94 -10.91 0.11
N PHE A 241 -4.15 -9.88 -0.12
CA PHE A 241 -3.00 -9.90 -1.02
C PHE A 241 -1.85 -9.11 -0.38
N SER A 242 -0.67 -9.72 -0.39
CA SER A 242 0.57 -9.10 0.06
C SER A 242 1.63 -9.21 -1.03
N SER A 243 2.49 -8.20 -1.10
CA SER A 243 3.44 -8.00 -2.18
C SER A 243 4.69 -7.31 -1.65
N SER A 244 5.85 -7.82 -2.02
CA SER A 244 7.13 -7.12 -1.99
C SER A 244 7.77 -7.19 -3.38
N LEU A 245 8.39 -6.09 -3.79
CA LEU A 245 9.15 -5.95 -5.03
C LEU A 245 10.39 -5.10 -4.70
N THR A 246 11.58 -5.66 -4.90
CA THR A 246 12.86 -4.98 -4.70
C THR A 246 13.59 -4.95 -6.04
N ILE A 247 14.10 -3.77 -6.42
CA ILE A 247 14.92 -3.57 -7.64
C ILE A 247 16.12 -2.71 -7.27
N GLY A 248 17.28 -3.34 -7.12
CA GLY A 248 18.48 -2.66 -6.60
C GLY A 248 18.25 -2.18 -5.17
N GLU A 249 18.41 -0.87 -4.93
CA GLU A 249 18.19 -0.25 -3.60
C GLU A 249 16.73 0.15 -3.35
N TRP A 250 15.84 0.05 -4.35
CA TRP A 250 14.41 0.33 -4.19
C TRP A 250 13.66 -0.88 -3.63
N THR A 251 12.76 -0.67 -2.69
CA THR A 251 11.80 -1.68 -2.20
C THR A 251 10.38 -1.11 -2.13
N PHE A 252 9.43 -1.86 -2.69
CA PHE A 252 8.01 -1.55 -2.75
C PHE A 252 7.23 -2.69 -2.08
N ALA A 253 6.68 -2.42 -0.91
CA ALA A 253 5.81 -3.33 -0.18
C ALA A 253 4.35 -2.86 -0.24
N LYS A 254 3.42 -3.79 -0.42
CA LYS A 254 1.97 -3.50 -0.43
C LYS A 254 1.22 -4.65 0.24
N SER A 255 0.32 -4.33 1.16
CA SER A 255 -0.60 -5.27 1.80
C SER A 255 -2.01 -4.70 1.70
N LEU A 256 -2.99 -5.52 1.31
CA LEU A 256 -4.32 -5.02 1.00
C LEU A 256 -5.41 -6.09 1.13
N GLU A 257 -6.64 -5.66 1.38
CA GLU A 257 -7.85 -6.51 1.34
C GLU A 257 -8.74 -6.12 0.16
N LEU A 258 -8.67 -6.84 -0.96
CA LEU A 258 -9.50 -6.57 -2.13
C LEU A 258 -10.95 -6.98 -1.90
N SER A 259 -11.84 -6.02 -2.11
CA SER A 259 -13.29 -6.23 -2.29
C SER A 259 -13.80 -5.76 -3.66
N ASN A 260 -12.89 -5.39 -4.57
CA ASN A 260 -13.18 -4.74 -5.86
C ASN A 260 -12.55 -5.53 -7.04
N TYR A 261 -12.97 -5.32 -8.30
CA TYR A 261 -12.37 -6.02 -9.46
C TYR A 261 -11.05 -5.39 -9.92
N TYR A 262 -10.87 -4.09 -9.71
CA TYR A 262 -9.64 -3.35 -10.03
C TYR A 262 -9.20 -2.51 -8.85
N MET A 263 -7.88 -2.41 -8.66
CA MET A 263 -7.26 -1.41 -7.80
C MET A 263 -5.89 -1.02 -8.37
N GLY A 264 -5.63 0.27 -8.50
CA GLY A 264 -4.33 0.84 -8.87
C GLY A 264 -3.73 1.68 -7.74
N VAL A 265 -2.40 1.76 -7.71
CA VAL A 265 -1.64 2.71 -6.90
C VAL A 265 -0.53 3.25 -7.79
N MET A 266 -0.59 4.55 -8.05
CA MET A 266 0.43 5.30 -8.77
C MET A 266 1.16 6.21 -7.78
N TRP A 267 2.43 6.48 -8.04
CA TRP A 267 3.21 7.46 -7.31
C TRP A 267 4.22 8.14 -8.24
N ASP A 268 4.56 9.38 -7.93
CA ASP A 268 5.70 10.11 -8.49
C ASP A 268 6.31 10.91 -7.36
N ILE A 269 7.58 10.68 -7.07
CA ILE A 269 8.22 11.18 -5.86
C ILE A 269 9.63 11.66 -6.20
N ASN A 270 9.90 12.93 -5.94
CA ASN A 270 11.23 13.51 -6.09
C ASN A 270 11.84 13.75 -4.71
N ARG A 271 12.79 12.87 -4.32
CA ARG A 271 13.51 13.02 -3.05
C ARG A 271 14.26 14.35 -2.96
N ASP A 272 14.95 14.75 -4.04
CA ASP A 272 15.86 15.90 -4.03
C ASP A 272 15.08 17.22 -3.93
N GLU A 273 13.87 17.28 -4.51
CA GLU A 273 12.93 18.41 -4.38
C GLU A 273 11.95 18.24 -3.20
N ARG A 274 12.01 17.12 -2.46
CA ARG A 274 11.12 16.72 -1.35
C ARG A 274 9.61 16.71 -1.65
N ASN A 275 9.22 16.79 -2.91
CA ASN A 275 7.83 16.72 -3.33
C ASN A 275 7.40 15.30 -3.76
N GLY A 276 6.10 15.09 -3.88
CA GLY A 276 5.56 13.87 -4.46
C GLY A 276 4.04 13.78 -4.42
N HIS A 277 3.50 12.80 -5.13
CA HIS A 277 2.11 12.40 -5.05
C HIS A 277 1.95 10.88 -5.00
N ILE A 278 0.88 10.43 -4.34
CA ILE A 278 0.42 9.05 -4.33
C ILE A 278 -1.08 9.06 -4.66
N THR A 279 -1.43 8.41 -5.77
CA THR A 279 -2.80 8.28 -6.24
C THR A 279 -3.27 6.84 -6.09
N PHE A 280 -4.26 6.61 -5.22
CA PHE A 280 -4.97 5.34 -5.10
C PHE A 280 -6.24 5.36 -5.95
N SER A 281 -6.49 4.28 -6.67
CA SER A 281 -7.71 4.13 -7.46
C SER A 281 -8.33 2.75 -7.33
N LYS A 282 -9.65 2.66 -7.51
CA LYS A 282 -10.41 1.41 -7.63
C LYS A 282 -11.55 1.58 -8.63
N ASP A 283 -12.14 0.48 -9.10
CA ASP A 283 -13.35 0.57 -9.91
C ASP A 283 -14.61 0.91 -9.09
N SER A 284 -15.70 1.19 -9.80
CA SER A 284 -17.02 1.48 -9.22
C SER A 284 -17.72 0.26 -8.60
N SER A 285 -16.99 -0.84 -8.37
CA SER A 285 -17.52 -2.02 -7.72
C SER A 285 -17.67 -1.80 -6.21
N GLY A 286 -18.52 -2.62 -5.59
CA GLY A 286 -18.92 -2.42 -4.20
C GLY A 286 -17.89 -2.99 -3.22
N GLY A 287 -17.38 -2.16 -2.32
CA GLY A 287 -16.48 -2.58 -1.26
C GLY A 287 -15.49 -1.47 -0.89
N SER A 288 -15.06 -1.48 0.37
CA SER A 288 -14.15 -0.50 0.97
C SER A 288 -12.84 -1.20 1.33
N PRO A 289 -11.91 -1.38 0.38
CA PRO A 289 -10.65 -2.06 0.63
C PRO A 289 -9.71 -1.18 1.49
N SER A 290 -9.05 -1.81 2.45
CA SER A 290 -7.90 -1.20 3.14
C SER A 290 -6.62 -1.51 2.35
N VAL A 291 -5.75 -0.52 2.22
CA VAL A 291 -4.49 -0.60 1.47
C VAL A 291 -3.37 -0.01 2.30
N THR A 292 -2.35 -0.80 2.62
CA THR A 292 -1.06 -0.33 3.13
C THR A 292 -0.02 -0.42 2.03
N LEU A 293 0.71 0.67 1.83
CA LEU A 293 1.82 0.85 0.89
C LEU A 293 3.07 1.22 1.69
N SER A 294 4.24 0.75 1.26
CA SER A 294 5.53 1.29 1.66
C SER A 294 6.48 1.28 0.48
N ILE A 295 7.15 2.40 0.27
CA ILE A 295 8.14 2.64 -0.78
C ILE A 295 9.40 3.08 -0.05
N SER A 296 10.55 2.47 -0.34
CA SER A 296 11.83 2.87 0.24
C SER A 296 12.98 2.80 -0.76
N HIS A 297 13.96 3.66 -0.54
CA HIS A 297 15.19 3.74 -1.32
C HIS A 297 16.32 4.22 -0.41
N ASN A 298 17.28 3.33 -0.12
CA ASN A 298 18.39 3.57 0.82
C ASN A 298 17.91 4.00 2.23
N ASP A 299 18.15 5.27 2.58
CA ASP A 299 17.88 5.98 3.83
C ASP A 299 16.51 6.69 3.85
N TRP A 300 15.80 6.66 2.73
CA TRP A 300 14.53 7.33 2.51
C TRP A 300 13.37 6.32 2.41
N SER A 301 12.21 6.64 2.97
CA SER A 301 10.99 5.84 2.80
C SER A 301 9.70 6.63 2.98
N VAL A 302 8.69 6.28 2.21
CA VAL A 302 7.28 6.62 2.44
C VAL A 302 6.50 5.38 2.83
N SER A 303 5.58 5.52 3.78
CA SER A 303 4.53 4.53 4.04
C SER A 303 3.18 5.21 4.11
N ASP A 304 2.17 4.61 3.49
CA ASP A 304 0.81 5.10 3.46
C ASP A 304 -0.16 3.96 3.84
N THR A 305 -1.22 4.23 4.60
CA THR A 305 -2.35 3.31 4.81
C THR A 305 -3.65 4.05 4.60
N VAL A 306 -4.56 3.50 3.78
CA VAL A 306 -5.80 4.16 3.39
C VAL A 306 -6.99 3.19 3.29
N ASP A 307 -8.14 3.61 3.78
CA ASP A 307 -9.42 2.91 3.63
C ASP A 307 -10.22 3.47 2.43
N LEU A 308 -10.09 2.81 1.28
CA LEU A 308 -10.57 3.30 -0.01
C LEU A 308 -12.09 3.15 -0.20
N ASN A 309 -12.85 4.09 0.36
CA ASN A 309 -14.31 4.14 0.16
C ASN A 309 -14.70 4.75 -1.20
N ASN A 310 -13.76 5.43 -1.86
CA ASN A 310 -13.96 6.19 -3.09
C ASN A 310 -13.26 5.55 -4.29
N GLU A 311 -13.61 5.96 -5.50
CA GLU A 311 -12.96 5.49 -6.74
C GLU A 311 -11.55 6.05 -6.92
N LEU A 312 -11.26 7.21 -6.32
CA LEU A 312 -9.99 7.92 -6.39
C LEU A 312 -9.69 8.61 -5.05
N ILE A 313 -8.46 8.50 -4.59
CA ILE A 313 -7.86 9.33 -3.53
C ILE A 313 -6.47 9.72 -4.03
N ASP A 314 -6.16 11.01 -3.98
CA ASP A 314 -4.94 11.59 -4.54
C ASP A 314 -4.30 12.50 -3.50
N LEU A 315 -3.20 12.02 -2.91
CA LEU A 315 -2.44 12.67 -1.84
C LEU A 315 -1.18 13.28 -2.44
N TYR A 316 -0.90 14.55 -2.14
CA TYR A 316 0.32 15.23 -2.58
C TYR A 316 0.95 16.03 -1.46
N TRP A 317 2.27 16.21 -1.58
CA TRP A 317 3.06 17.08 -0.71
C TRP A 317 4.16 17.79 -1.51
N ASP A 318 4.49 18.99 -1.07
CA ASP A 318 5.70 19.73 -1.42
C ASP A 318 6.29 20.27 -0.12
N LEU A 319 7.58 20.08 0.12
CA LEU A 319 8.22 20.40 1.40
C LEU A 319 9.46 21.28 1.20
N PRO A 320 9.68 22.32 2.04
CA PRO A 320 10.75 23.28 1.87
C PRO A 320 12.14 22.67 1.68
N THR A 321 12.89 23.31 0.79
CA THR A 321 14.27 22.98 0.42
C THR A 321 15.19 24.21 0.59
N ASP A 322 16.48 24.05 0.27
CA ASP A 322 17.41 25.20 0.25
C ASP A 322 17.12 26.18 -0.93
N GLU A 323 16.28 25.80 -1.91
CA GLU A 323 15.96 26.60 -3.10
C GLU A 323 14.50 27.10 -3.16
N ASP A 324 13.58 26.47 -2.43
CA ASP A 324 12.17 26.87 -2.30
C ASP A 324 11.73 26.85 -0.83
N SER A 325 11.17 27.96 -0.36
CA SER A 325 10.62 28.08 1.00
C SER A 325 9.15 27.70 1.10
N HIS A 326 8.44 27.49 -0.02
CA HIS A 326 7.04 27.09 0.01
C HIS A 326 6.85 25.64 0.46
N ALA A 327 5.68 25.37 1.00
CA ALA A 327 5.25 24.05 1.45
C ALA A 327 3.75 23.88 1.17
N GLU A 328 3.34 22.69 0.74
CA GLU A 328 1.93 22.32 0.71
C GLU A 328 1.70 20.83 0.96
N ILE A 329 0.54 20.51 1.51
CA ILE A 329 0.03 19.15 1.71
C ILE A 329 -1.44 19.16 1.31
N GLY A 330 -1.88 18.24 0.47
CA GLY A 330 -3.28 18.18 0.08
C GLY A 330 -3.79 16.79 -0.27
N LEU A 331 -5.10 16.62 -0.12
CA LEU A 331 -5.82 15.39 -0.33
C LEU A 331 -7.06 15.66 -1.21
N ASN A 332 -7.01 15.13 -2.43
CA ASN A 332 -8.05 15.24 -3.43
C ASN A 332 -8.89 13.94 -3.46
N THR A 333 -10.20 14.07 -3.25
CA THR A 333 -11.12 12.92 -3.05
C THR A 333 -12.20 12.80 -4.11
N GLY A 334 -12.17 13.71 -5.09
CA GLY A 334 -13.27 13.87 -6.05
C GLY A 334 -14.60 14.28 -5.42
N GLY A 335 -14.59 14.83 -4.20
CA GLY A 335 -15.79 15.28 -3.47
C GLY A 335 -16.50 14.19 -2.65
N ASN A 336 -15.79 13.15 -2.24
CA ASN A 336 -16.34 12.00 -1.50
C ASN A 336 -15.67 11.81 -0.13
N GLU A 337 -16.30 11.04 0.76
CA GLU A 337 -15.89 10.84 2.16
C GLU A 337 -14.72 9.84 2.29
N ILE A 338 -13.70 10.16 3.08
CA ILE A 338 -12.56 9.28 3.41
C ILE A 338 -12.64 8.89 4.88
N PHE A 339 -12.51 7.61 5.20
CA PHE A 339 -12.68 7.15 6.57
C PHE A 339 -11.39 7.21 7.39
N HIS A 340 -10.24 6.86 6.79
CA HIS A 340 -8.93 6.92 7.43
C HIS A 340 -7.82 6.90 6.37
N ASN A 341 -6.80 7.74 6.55
CA ASN A 341 -5.55 7.77 5.80
C ASN A 341 -4.40 8.09 6.76
N THR A 342 -3.24 7.45 6.62
CA THR A 342 -2.02 7.78 7.36
C THR A 342 -0.80 7.72 6.46
N LEU A 343 -0.12 8.85 6.24
CA LEU A 343 1.14 8.94 5.51
C LEU A 343 2.29 9.23 6.48
N SER A 344 3.44 8.57 6.29
CA SER A 344 4.70 8.89 6.96
C SER A 344 5.83 8.92 5.92
N LEU A 345 6.64 9.96 5.97
CA LEU A 345 7.80 10.22 5.12
C LEU A 345 9.04 10.32 6.03
N ILE A 346 10.03 9.47 5.79
CA ILE A 346 11.24 9.36 6.60
C ILE A 346 12.47 9.54 5.70
N GLU A 347 13.43 10.34 6.14
CA GLU A 347 14.76 10.50 5.54
C GLU A 347 15.82 10.41 6.65
N ASP A 348 16.90 9.63 6.45
CA ASP A 348 18.02 9.50 7.39
C ASP A 348 17.60 9.09 8.84
N SER A 349 16.51 8.32 8.96
CA SER A 349 15.83 7.96 10.23
C SER A 349 15.12 9.12 10.97
N VAL A 350 14.90 10.25 10.29
CA VAL A 350 14.07 11.36 10.76
C VAL A 350 12.74 11.32 9.99
N GLU A 351 11.63 11.27 10.70
CA GLU A 351 10.30 11.47 10.10
C GLU A 351 10.15 12.94 9.73
N LEU A 352 10.09 13.26 8.44
CA LEU A 352 9.99 14.61 7.89
C LEU A 352 8.54 15.09 7.82
N LEU A 353 7.63 14.17 7.50
CA LEU A 353 6.18 14.40 7.47
C LEU A 353 5.49 13.17 8.05
N SER A 354 4.56 13.42 8.96
CA SER A 354 3.64 12.45 9.53
C SER A 354 2.24 13.03 9.40
N LEU A 355 1.32 12.28 8.80
CA LEU A 355 -0.03 12.72 8.47
C LEU A 355 -0.97 11.61 8.92
N GLY A 356 -1.97 11.95 9.73
CA GLY A 356 -3.09 11.08 10.06
C GLY A 356 -4.37 11.84 9.79
N ILE A 357 -5.27 11.30 8.96
CA ILE A 357 -6.57 11.91 8.73
C ILE A 357 -7.68 10.90 8.48
N GLY A 358 -8.69 10.90 9.34
CA GLY A 358 -10.05 10.56 8.94
C GLY A 358 -10.76 11.81 8.43
N ILE A 359 -11.47 11.75 7.29
CA ILE A 359 -12.18 12.92 6.76
C ILE A 359 -13.54 12.59 6.14
N GLN A 360 -14.62 12.90 6.86
CA GLN A 360 -15.94 13.01 6.23
C GLN A 360 -16.05 14.38 5.54
N ILE A 361 -15.40 14.51 4.39
CA ILE A 361 -15.43 15.67 3.50
C ILE A 361 -16.50 15.56 2.42
N GLY A 362 -16.91 16.73 1.91
CA GLY A 362 -17.64 16.83 0.65
C GLY A 362 -16.82 17.45 -0.50
N ASP A 363 -15.54 17.73 -0.30
CA ASP A 363 -14.61 18.34 -1.27
C ASP A 363 -13.15 18.13 -0.82
N ASN A 364 -12.18 18.55 -1.62
CA ASN A 364 -10.75 18.39 -1.36
C ASN A 364 -10.27 19.13 -0.11
N PHE A 365 -9.10 18.71 0.40
CA PHE A 365 -8.39 19.28 1.55
C PHE A 365 -7.01 19.78 1.13
N HIS A 366 -6.54 20.89 1.68
CA HIS A 366 -5.23 21.49 1.39
C HIS A 366 -4.75 22.38 2.55
N ILE A 367 -3.47 22.31 2.87
CA ILE A 367 -2.74 23.19 3.78
C ILE A 367 -1.48 23.65 3.05
N SER A 368 -1.10 24.92 3.20
CA SER A 368 0.16 25.46 2.66
C SER A 368 0.77 26.53 3.57
N TRP A 369 2.08 26.73 3.49
CA TRP A 369 2.81 27.77 4.24
C TRP A 369 4.16 28.08 3.58
N ASP A 370 4.79 29.19 3.97
CA ASP A 370 6.16 29.53 3.61
C ASP A 370 7.08 29.36 4.84
N ASN A 371 8.29 28.82 4.67
CA ASN A 371 9.35 28.73 5.68
C ASN A 371 10.63 29.46 5.22
N ASP A 372 10.78 30.72 5.63
CA ASP A 372 11.97 31.53 5.34
C ASP A 372 12.95 31.48 6.54
N ASP A 373 14.09 30.79 6.40
CA ASP A 373 15.15 30.69 7.44
C ASP A 373 14.65 30.19 8.83
N GLY A 374 13.59 29.38 8.88
CA GLY A 374 12.96 28.89 10.12
C GLY A 374 11.91 29.83 10.69
N VAL A 375 11.30 30.67 9.87
CA VAL A 375 10.13 31.49 10.20
C VAL A 375 8.96 31.04 9.32
N ILE A 376 7.90 30.55 9.94
CA ILE A 376 6.70 30.10 9.22
C ILE A 376 5.75 31.29 9.03
N SER A 377 5.33 31.53 7.79
CA SER A 377 4.41 32.61 7.43
C SER A 377 3.46 32.17 6.30
N ASN A 378 2.47 33.02 5.99
CA ASN A 378 1.46 32.74 4.95
C ASN A 378 0.80 31.35 5.10
N PHE A 379 0.63 30.88 6.34
CA PHE A 379 -0.05 29.63 6.61
C PHE A 379 -1.53 29.75 6.19
N GLU A 380 -1.94 28.95 5.22
CA GLU A 380 -3.30 28.85 4.68
C GLU A 380 -3.84 27.41 4.79
N TRP A 381 -5.17 27.30 4.85
CA TRP A 381 -5.90 26.03 4.90
C TRP A 381 -7.14 26.17 4.03
N SER A 382 -7.44 25.21 3.16
CA SER A 382 -8.70 25.17 2.41
C SER A 382 -9.36 23.78 2.35
N GLY A 383 -10.69 23.78 2.19
CA GLY A 383 -11.50 22.57 1.98
C GLY A 383 -12.93 22.66 2.51
N ASN A 384 -13.88 21.95 1.89
CA ASN A 384 -15.29 21.91 2.32
C ASN A 384 -15.52 20.76 3.31
N ILE A 385 -14.96 20.92 4.50
CA ILE A 385 -14.93 19.92 5.55
C ILE A 385 -16.29 19.87 6.26
N ARG A 386 -16.81 18.65 6.51
CA ARG A 386 -17.98 18.43 7.37
C ARG A 386 -17.59 17.80 8.70
N SER A 387 -16.64 16.88 8.70
CA SER A 387 -16.01 16.36 9.91
C SER A 387 -14.59 15.88 9.63
N LEU A 388 -13.69 16.12 10.58
CA LEU A 388 -12.32 15.64 10.68
C LEU A 388 -12.18 14.81 11.95
N PRO A 389 -12.54 13.52 11.95
CA PRO A 389 -12.11 12.59 13.00
C PRO A 389 -10.62 12.28 12.84
N GLU A 390 -9.87 12.25 13.94
CA GLU A 390 -8.45 11.79 13.93
C GLU A 390 -7.54 12.61 12.99
N PHE A 391 -7.62 13.95 13.02
CA PHE A 391 -6.76 14.83 12.23
C PHE A 391 -5.43 15.12 12.94
N TYR A 392 -4.33 14.94 12.21
CA TYR A 392 -2.96 15.14 12.66
C TYR A 392 -2.04 15.43 11.47
N VAL A 393 -1.28 16.51 11.55
CA VAL A 393 -0.20 16.87 10.63
C VAL A 393 1.01 17.23 11.47
N ALA A 394 2.11 16.50 11.31
CA ALA A 394 3.41 16.89 11.84
C ALA A 394 4.43 16.98 10.72
N VAL A 395 5.11 18.12 10.63
CA VAL A 395 6.21 18.36 9.70
C VAL A 395 7.44 18.71 10.51
N ASN A 396 8.53 17.97 10.31
CA ASN A 396 9.75 18.03 11.11
C ASN A 396 10.95 18.12 10.18
N LEU A 397 11.21 19.35 9.73
CA LEU A 397 12.31 19.70 8.84
C LEU A 397 13.58 19.99 9.66
N PRO A 398 14.77 20.05 9.04
CA PRO A 398 16.02 20.35 9.74
C PRO A 398 16.00 21.70 10.48
N SER A 399 15.69 21.66 11.78
CA SER A 399 15.55 22.75 12.77
C SER A 399 14.14 23.27 13.03
N ASP A 400 13.11 22.82 12.30
CA ASP A 400 11.75 23.36 12.40
C ASP A 400 10.71 22.23 12.53
N VAL A 401 9.79 22.40 13.49
CA VAL A 401 8.73 21.45 13.84
C VAL A 401 7.41 22.21 13.85
N LEU A 402 6.49 21.71 13.03
CA LEU A 402 5.09 22.09 12.92
C LEU A 402 4.26 20.89 13.37
N THR A 403 3.41 21.05 14.37
CA THR A 403 2.38 20.08 14.74
C THR A 403 1.02 20.75 14.72
N ILE A 404 0.07 20.11 14.05
CA ILE A 404 -1.34 20.48 14.00
C ILE A 404 -2.12 19.20 14.32
N ASP A 405 -3.03 19.24 15.28
CA ASP A 405 -3.87 18.10 15.59
C ASP A 405 -5.31 18.52 15.91
N GLY A 406 -6.23 17.58 15.88
CA GLY A 406 -7.60 17.86 16.25
C GLY A 406 -8.59 16.75 15.92
N GLU A 407 -9.79 16.92 16.45
CA GLU A 407 -10.96 16.17 16.04
C GLU A 407 -12.15 17.12 16.08
N TRP A 408 -12.90 17.27 14.97
CA TRP A 408 -14.09 18.09 14.98
C TRP A 408 -15.17 17.66 13.98
N ILE A 409 -16.42 17.75 14.43
CA ILE A 409 -17.58 17.86 13.55
C ILE A 409 -17.74 19.35 13.26
N VAL A 410 -17.54 19.75 12.01
CA VAL A 410 -17.53 21.17 11.61
C VAL A 410 -18.83 21.81 12.04
N SER A 411 -18.70 22.80 12.92
CA SER A 411 -19.79 23.60 13.49
C SER A 411 -20.67 22.93 14.56
N GLU A 412 -20.35 21.74 15.07
CA GLU A 412 -21.05 21.13 16.21
C GLU A 412 -20.16 21.04 17.45
N GLU A 413 -19.09 20.24 17.41
CA GLU A 413 -18.16 20.03 18.53
C GLU A 413 -16.75 19.75 18.00
N GLY A 414 -15.71 20.00 18.81
CA GLY A 414 -14.35 19.57 18.47
C GLY A 414 -13.21 20.30 19.18
N SER A 415 -11.99 19.99 18.77
CA SER A 415 -10.74 20.59 19.24
C SER A 415 -9.71 20.77 18.13
N LEU A 416 -8.92 21.85 18.20
CA LEU A 416 -7.76 22.14 17.36
C LEU A 416 -6.55 22.41 18.28
N GLY A 417 -5.52 21.59 18.16
CA GLY A 417 -4.19 21.77 18.75
C GLY A 417 -3.20 22.31 17.71
N LEU A 418 -2.33 23.22 18.15
CA LEU A 418 -1.26 23.83 17.36
C LEU A 418 0.01 23.95 18.19
N GLU A 419 1.14 23.42 17.71
CA GLU A 419 2.45 23.56 18.36
C GLU A 419 3.53 23.84 17.30
N PHE A 420 4.39 24.83 17.57
CA PHE A 420 5.48 25.24 16.70
C PHE A 420 6.76 25.43 17.52
N ASN A 421 7.91 24.99 17.03
CA ASN A 421 9.20 25.27 17.68
C ASN A 421 9.82 26.63 17.26
N ARG A 422 9.05 27.51 16.61
CA ARG A 422 9.47 28.81 16.05
C ARG A 422 8.38 29.87 16.21
N ASP A 423 8.72 31.13 15.95
CA ASP A 423 7.75 32.21 15.79
C ASP A 423 6.97 32.02 14.47
N VAL A 424 5.64 32.13 14.49
CA VAL A 424 4.76 31.84 13.35
C VAL A 424 3.64 32.88 13.20
N ASP A 425 3.28 33.22 11.96
CA ASP A 425 2.10 34.03 11.63
C ASP A 425 1.07 33.18 10.86
N ILE A 426 -0.07 32.90 11.50
CA ILE A 426 -1.17 32.09 10.95
C ILE A 426 -2.34 32.98 10.56
N ASN A 427 -2.83 32.83 9.33
CA ASN A 427 -4.07 33.45 8.87
C ASN A 427 -5.06 32.34 8.52
N PHE A 428 -6.06 32.09 9.37
CA PHE A 428 -7.12 31.16 9.01
C PHE A 428 -7.89 31.73 7.82
N VAL A 429 -7.97 30.95 6.73
CA VAL A 429 -8.69 31.36 5.52
C VAL A 429 -10.14 31.69 5.87
N ASN A 430 -10.64 32.79 5.31
CA ASN A 430 -11.99 33.30 5.57
C ASN A 430 -13.06 32.41 4.88
N VAL A 431 -13.33 31.24 5.45
CA VAL A 431 -14.31 30.27 4.95
C VAL A 431 -15.70 30.67 5.42
N GLU A 432 -16.33 31.59 4.68
CA GLU A 432 -17.73 31.99 4.91
C GLU A 432 -18.70 31.27 3.95
N THR A 433 -19.72 30.62 4.52
CA THR A 433 -20.81 29.92 3.81
C THR A 433 -22.17 30.37 4.36
N GLU A 434 -23.29 29.96 3.74
CA GLU A 434 -24.64 30.28 4.25
C GLU A 434 -24.95 29.74 5.66
N ARG A 435 -24.09 28.85 6.21
CA ARG A 435 -24.32 28.18 7.49
C ARG A 435 -23.18 28.30 8.49
N PHE A 436 -21.95 28.46 7.99
CA PHE A 436 -20.72 28.40 8.78
C PHE A 436 -19.75 29.53 8.39
N LYS A 437 -18.98 30.03 9.37
CA LYS A 437 -17.87 30.97 9.15
C LYS A 437 -16.61 30.52 9.90
N ILE A 438 -15.46 30.46 9.21
CA ILE A 438 -14.09 30.50 9.79
C ILE A 438 -13.42 31.81 9.41
N ASP A 439 -12.77 32.47 10.37
CA ASP A 439 -11.95 33.68 10.20
C ASP A 439 -11.10 33.88 11.46
N GLY A 440 -9.84 34.28 11.32
CA GLY A 440 -8.93 34.50 12.45
C GLY A 440 -7.47 34.70 12.04
N HIS A 441 -6.71 35.31 12.94
CA HIS A 441 -5.27 35.55 12.81
C HIS A 441 -4.59 35.24 14.14
N ILE A 442 -3.50 34.48 14.12
CA ILE A 442 -2.75 34.14 15.34
C ILE A 442 -1.26 34.27 15.06
N GLN A 443 -0.57 35.05 15.88
CA GLN A 443 0.88 35.05 15.96
C GLN A 443 1.38 34.17 17.13
N PHE A 444 2.21 33.18 16.86
CA PHE A 444 2.86 32.34 17.88
C PHE A 444 4.28 32.81 18.19
N ASN A 445 4.71 32.59 19.44
CA ASN A 445 6.12 32.62 19.83
C ASN A 445 6.68 31.18 19.80
N GLU A 446 8.00 31.05 19.61
CA GLU A 446 8.74 29.78 19.66
C GLU A 446 8.37 28.88 20.88
N ASN A 447 8.01 27.62 20.59
CA ASN A 447 7.61 26.55 21.53
C ASN A 447 6.28 26.80 22.28
N CYS A 448 5.44 27.74 21.84
CA CYS A 448 4.12 27.99 22.43
C CYS A 448 3.05 27.05 21.82
N PRO A 449 2.42 26.16 22.59
CA PRO A 449 1.23 25.43 22.15
C PRO A 449 -0.03 26.30 22.28
N LEU A 450 -1.06 25.95 21.51
CA LEU A 450 -2.43 26.44 21.64
C LEU A 450 -3.42 25.30 21.42
N ASP A 451 -4.30 25.09 22.40
CA ASP A 451 -5.49 24.26 22.25
C ASP A 451 -6.74 25.13 22.21
N ILE A 452 -7.60 24.90 21.22
CA ILE A 452 -8.95 25.46 21.13
C ILE A 452 -9.94 24.29 21.20
N SER A 453 -11.00 24.37 22.00
CA SER A 453 -12.08 23.35 21.99
C SER A 453 -13.48 23.93 22.21
N TRP A 454 -14.51 23.26 21.66
CA TRP A 454 -15.89 23.74 21.67
C TRP A 454 -16.95 22.62 21.64
N ASP A 455 -18.14 22.95 22.12
CA ASP A 455 -19.40 22.20 21.99
C ASP A 455 -20.55 23.21 21.84
N TRP A 456 -21.27 23.19 20.71
CA TRP A 456 -22.32 24.17 20.38
C TRP A 456 -23.73 23.63 20.63
N GLY A 457 -24.44 24.21 21.60
CA GLY A 457 -25.84 23.86 21.84
C GLY A 457 -26.62 24.82 22.74
N GLU A 458 -27.83 24.41 23.15
CA GLU A 458 -28.60 25.13 24.19
C GLU A 458 -27.84 25.15 25.54
N THR A 459 -27.02 24.12 25.74
CA THR A 459 -25.92 24.03 26.72
C THR A 459 -24.68 23.63 25.92
N GLY A 460 -23.51 24.15 26.29
CA GLY A 460 -22.25 23.90 25.59
C GLY A 460 -21.09 24.65 26.24
N TYR A 461 -19.90 24.56 25.66
CA TYR A 461 -18.70 25.21 26.19
C TYR A 461 -17.77 25.71 25.08
N PHE A 462 -16.85 26.60 25.46
CA PHE A 462 -15.74 27.04 24.64
C PHE A 462 -14.46 27.22 25.47
N THR A 463 -13.32 26.77 24.96
CA THR A 463 -12.01 26.79 25.65
C THR A 463 -10.88 27.28 24.75
N ILE A 464 -9.94 28.03 25.34
CA ILE A 464 -8.60 28.34 24.82
C ILE A 464 -7.61 27.98 25.93
N ASP A 465 -6.60 27.17 25.65
CA ASP A 465 -5.48 26.89 26.55
C ASP A 465 -4.15 27.14 25.84
N THR A 466 -3.30 27.98 26.43
CA THR A 466 -1.94 28.27 25.94
C THR A 466 -0.87 27.61 26.81
N HIS A 467 -1.27 26.73 27.74
CA HIS A 467 -0.41 25.98 28.68
C HIS A 467 0.51 26.86 29.54
N ASN A 468 0.11 28.10 29.82
CA ASN A 468 0.93 29.14 30.48
C ASN A 468 2.18 29.56 29.67
N GLN A 469 2.10 29.44 28.34
CA GLN A 469 2.99 30.12 27.41
C GLN A 469 2.24 31.29 26.76
N ALA A 470 2.97 32.34 26.39
CA ALA A 470 2.36 33.53 25.83
C ALA A 470 2.30 33.45 24.30
N ILE A 471 1.10 33.62 23.74
CA ILE A 471 0.89 33.89 22.31
C ILE A 471 1.32 35.35 22.00
N GLY A 472 1.58 35.67 20.74
CA GLY A 472 2.21 36.91 20.24
C GLY A 472 1.39 38.21 20.42
N GLU A 473 1.72 39.23 19.60
CA GLU A 473 1.11 40.57 19.75
C GLU A 473 -0.34 40.60 19.25
N ASP A 474 -0.72 39.73 18.31
CA ASP A 474 -2.07 39.56 17.78
C ASP A 474 -2.58 38.10 17.90
N PHE A 475 -3.76 37.92 18.51
CA PHE A 475 -4.56 36.69 18.46
C PHE A 475 -6.03 37.06 18.27
N SER A 476 -6.69 36.63 17.21
CA SER A 476 -8.15 36.74 17.08
C SER A 476 -8.71 35.58 16.29
N VAL A 477 -9.92 35.18 16.62
CA VAL A 477 -10.54 33.99 16.04
C VAL A 477 -12.06 34.13 16.20
N SER A 478 -12.85 33.65 15.24
CA SER A 478 -13.87 32.63 15.52
C SER A 478 -15.27 32.68 14.87
N PHE A 479 -15.96 31.58 15.14
CA PHE A 479 -16.72 30.74 14.24
C PHE A 479 -18.16 30.62 14.69
N TYR A 480 -19.08 30.54 13.73
CA TYR A 480 -20.51 30.56 14.00
C TYR A 480 -21.30 29.56 13.13
N TRP A 481 -22.39 28.99 13.67
CA TRP A 481 -23.17 27.91 13.06
C TRP A 481 -24.67 28.16 13.00
N ASP A 482 -25.29 27.87 11.85
CA ASP A 482 -26.74 27.84 11.63
C ASP A 482 -27.28 26.41 11.41
N PRO A 483 -27.60 25.65 12.48
CA PRO A 483 -28.21 24.32 12.36
C PRO A 483 -29.67 24.38 11.86
N SER A 484 -30.26 25.57 11.69
CA SER A 484 -31.63 25.75 11.24
C SER A 484 -31.76 26.04 9.74
N GLY A 485 -30.65 26.43 9.08
CA GLY A 485 -30.63 26.83 7.67
C GLY A 485 -31.49 28.06 7.37
N THR A 486 -31.52 29.02 8.29
CA THR A 486 -32.24 30.31 8.17
C THR A 486 -31.38 31.45 7.63
N SER A 487 -30.11 31.19 7.31
CA SER A 487 -29.09 32.18 6.87
C SER A 487 -28.76 33.21 7.96
N ASN A 488 -28.93 32.85 9.23
CA ASN A 488 -28.42 33.58 10.38
C ASN A 488 -27.76 32.56 11.32
N TYR A 489 -26.53 32.82 11.73
CA TYR A 489 -25.87 31.94 12.68
C TYR A 489 -26.61 31.93 14.04
N ARG A 490 -26.80 30.74 14.61
CA ARG A 490 -27.53 30.49 15.84
C ARG A 490 -26.60 30.37 17.06
N TYR A 491 -25.46 29.71 16.87
CA TYR A 491 -24.45 29.47 17.89
C TYR A 491 -23.07 29.94 17.40
N GLY A 492 -22.11 30.11 18.32
CA GLY A 492 -20.71 30.34 18.01
C GLY A 492 -20.11 31.52 18.78
N PHE A 493 -18.90 31.95 18.40
CA PHE A 493 -18.18 32.98 19.14
C PHE A 493 -17.21 33.82 18.29
N THR A 494 -16.74 34.94 18.84
CA THR A 494 -15.50 35.61 18.41
C THR A 494 -14.69 36.03 19.64
N ALA A 495 -13.38 35.90 19.53
CA ALA A 495 -12.36 36.28 20.51
C ALA A 495 -11.28 37.18 19.84
N GLY A 496 -10.64 38.07 20.60
CA GLY A 496 -9.58 38.93 20.07
C GLY A 496 -8.67 39.56 21.14
N ALA A 497 -7.35 39.49 20.95
CA ALA A 497 -6.28 39.78 21.90
C ALA A 497 -5.17 40.65 21.28
N PRO A 498 -5.09 41.93 21.65
CA PRO A 498 -3.95 42.79 21.34
C PRO A 498 -2.99 42.85 22.55
N GLU A 499 -1.88 42.12 22.46
CA GLU A 499 -0.76 41.89 23.40
C GLU A 499 -0.89 40.73 24.42
N PHE A 500 -0.10 39.67 24.18
CA PHE A 500 0.30 38.61 25.11
C PHE A 500 -0.82 37.86 25.84
N LEU A 501 -1.37 36.84 25.17
CA LEU A 501 -2.29 35.89 25.78
C LEU A 501 -1.51 34.71 26.39
N GLU A 502 -1.29 34.75 27.71
CA GLU A 502 -0.90 33.60 28.54
C GLU A 502 -2.14 33.19 29.34
N THR A 503 -2.83 32.10 28.97
CA THR A 503 -4.13 31.78 29.57
C THR A 503 -4.54 30.32 29.46
N TYR A 504 -5.22 29.83 30.49
CA TYR A 504 -6.40 28.99 30.32
C TYR A 504 -7.64 29.89 30.33
N PHE A 505 -8.53 29.78 29.36
CA PHE A 505 -9.84 30.46 29.32
C PHE A 505 -10.90 29.44 28.94
N HIS A 506 -11.89 29.27 29.79
CA HIS A 506 -13.01 28.37 29.55
C HIS A 506 -14.32 29.06 29.90
N VAL A 507 -15.31 28.97 29.02
CA VAL A 507 -16.67 29.48 29.22
C VAL A 507 -17.71 28.40 28.93
N ASP A 508 -18.46 28.00 29.96
CA ASP A 508 -19.68 27.19 29.80
C ASP A 508 -20.89 28.12 29.63
N TRP A 509 -21.89 27.68 28.86
CA TRP A 509 -23.24 28.20 28.94
C TRP A 509 -24.29 27.11 29.07
N TRP A 510 -25.42 27.43 29.71
CA TRP A 510 -26.58 26.55 29.78
C TRP A 510 -27.90 27.31 29.83
N LYS A 511 -28.93 26.64 29.31
CA LYS A 511 -30.33 27.06 29.36
C LYS A 511 -30.98 26.70 30.70
N ASP A 512 -31.68 27.65 31.31
CA ASP A 512 -32.39 27.48 32.58
C ASP A 512 -33.88 27.14 32.33
N GLU A 513 -34.44 26.16 33.03
CA GLU A 513 -35.88 25.87 32.98
C GLU A 513 -36.77 27.07 33.37
N GLN A 514 -36.21 28.07 34.08
CA GLN A 514 -36.91 29.27 34.55
C GLN A 514 -36.65 30.53 33.71
N TYR A 515 -35.62 30.54 32.84
CA TYR A 515 -35.21 31.74 32.08
C TYR A 515 -34.73 31.39 30.66
N LEU A 516 -35.18 32.17 29.67
CA LEU A 516 -34.80 32.02 28.25
C LEU A 516 -33.45 32.67 27.89
N LEU A 517 -32.51 32.75 28.84
CA LEU A 517 -31.22 33.43 28.64
C LEU A 517 -30.07 32.47 28.98
N PRO A 518 -28.91 32.57 28.29
CA PRO A 518 -27.74 31.81 28.66
C PRO A 518 -27.22 32.29 30.02
N ARG A 519 -26.85 31.35 30.88
CA ARG A 519 -26.04 31.61 32.07
C ARG A 519 -24.60 31.23 31.78
N PHE A 520 -23.66 32.06 32.21
CA PHE A 520 -22.23 31.86 31.95
C PHE A 520 -21.51 31.36 33.21
N TRP A 521 -20.55 30.47 33.02
CA TRP A 521 -19.53 30.13 34.01
C TRP A 521 -18.16 30.30 33.34
N VAL A 522 -17.21 30.95 34.02
CA VAL A 522 -15.89 31.28 33.45
C VAL A 522 -14.80 30.77 34.38
N ILE A 523 -13.94 29.88 33.88
CA ILE A 523 -12.74 29.37 34.58
C ILE A 523 -11.51 29.84 33.82
N TRP A 524 -10.53 30.34 34.57
CA TRP A 524 -9.51 31.20 33.98
C TRP A 524 -8.31 31.32 34.98
N ASP A 525 -7.06 31.09 34.52
CA ASP A 525 -5.76 31.28 35.25
C ASP A 525 -4.62 31.54 34.19
N PRO A 526 -3.55 32.41 34.31
CA PRO A 526 -3.20 33.55 35.21
C PRO A 526 -3.53 34.98 34.62
N LEU A 527 -4.10 35.91 35.42
CA LEU A 527 -5.06 36.95 34.90
C LEU A 527 -4.48 37.80 33.74
N PRO A 528 -5.10 37.84 32.54
CA PRO A 528 -4.54 38.53 31.39
C PRO A 528 -4.51 40.01 31.73
N THR A 529 -3.32 40.59 31.68
CA THR A 529 -3.10 41.98 32.10
C THR A 529 -3.89 42.98 31.24
N ASN A 530 -4.32 42.55 30.06
CA ASN A 530 -5.13 43.25 29.07
C ASN A 530 -6.62 42.81 29.03
N TRP A 531 -7.17 42.16 30.06
CA TRP A 531 -8.56 41.63 30.04
C TRP A 531 -9.63 42.62 29.53
N ASN A 532 -9.51 43.92 29.83
CA ASN A 532 -10.44 44.97 29.41
C ASN A 532 -10.34 45.37 27.91
N SER A 533 -9.34 44.87 27.19
CA SER A 533 -9.16 45.02 25.74
C SER A 533 -9.27 43.69 24.99
N TRP A 534 -9.64 42.59 25.67
CA TRP A 534 -9.96 41.32 25.02
C TRP A 534 -11.42 41.34 24.56
N GLU A 535 -11.69 41.15 23.27
CA GLU A 535 -13.05 40.98 22.77
C GLU A 535 -13.54 39.55 23.06
N LYS A 536 -14.76 39.42 23.60
CA LYS A 536 -15.36 38.15 24.04
C LYS A 536 -16.85 38.13 23.73
N THR A 537 -17.24 37.51 22.63
CA THR A 537 -18.65 37.49 22.23
C THR A 537 -19.10 36.05 22.00
N LEU A 538 -20.13 35.60 22.73
CA LEU A 538 -20.90 34.40 22.41
C LEU A 538 -22.13 34.81 21.61
N LEU A 539 -22.37 34.18 20.46
CA LEU A 539 -23.65 34.20 19.77
C LEU A 539 -24.47 33.00 20.24
N TRP A 540 -25.65 33.25 20.81
CA TRP A 540 -26.51 32.21 21.34
C TRP A 540 -27.97 32.50 20.99
N ASP A 541 -28.61 31.54 20.32
CA ASP A 541 -29.96 31.65 19.74
C ASP A 541 -30.17 32.96 18.96
N TYR A 542 -29.21 33.25 18.04
CA TYR A 542 -29.18 34.44 17.16
C TYR A 542 -28.94 35.79 17.87
N GLU A 543 -28.69 35.82 19.18
CA GLU A 543 -28.37 37.03 19.94
C GLU A 543 -26.92 37.01 20.46
N SER A 544 -26.22 38.15 20.39
CA SER A 544 -24.83 38.28 20.85
C SER A 544 -24.76 38.70 22.32
N TYR A 545 -23.92 38.02 23.09
CA TYR A 545 -23.69 38.21 24.53
C TYR A 545 -22.20 38.45 24.80
N GLU A 546 -21.90 39.55 25.50
CA GLU A 546 -20.55 39.83 26.04
C GLU A 546 -20.25 38.85 27.18
N VAL A 547 -19.15 38.11 27.10
CA VAL A 547 -18.77 37.16 28.18
C VAL A 547 -18.36 37.95 29.43
N PRO A 548 -19.04 37.77 30.57
CA PRO A 548 -18.82 38.60 31.75
C PRO A 548 -17.48 38.32 32.42
N TRP A 549 -17.05 39.27 33.27
CA TRP A 549 -15.90 39.10 34.16
C TRP A 549 -16.07 37.86 35.09
N PRO A 550 -15.00 37.09 35.35
CA PRO A 550 -15.01 36.05 36.38
C PRO A 550 -15.32 36.63 37.76
N LEU A 551 -16.05 35.88 38.59
CA LEU A 551 -16.63 36.29 39.87
C LEU A 551 -15.76 36.01 41.10
#